data_AF-A0A8D1MWQ1-F1
#
_entry.id   AF-A0A8D1MWQ1-F1
#
_cell.length_a   1.000
_cell.length_b   1.000
_cell.length_c   1.000
_cell.angle_alpha   90.00
_cell.angle_beta   90.00
_cell.angle_gamma   90.00
#
_symmetry.space_group_name_H-M   'P 1'
#
loop_
_entity.id
_entity.type
_entity.pdbx_description
1 polymer ?
#
loop_
_entity_poly.entity_id
_entity_poly.type
_entity_poly.pdbx_seq_one_letter_code
_entity_poly.pdbx_strand_id
1 'polypeptide(L)'
;MAPPSGHLFLLMGALGVLAFDGFTGAQKNSTLIFTKENTIRNCSCSADIRDCDYSLANLMCSCKTVLPLAVQHTSYRDRLTIWFTDTSALGLLLNFTLVPDLKLSLCGTNTLPTEYLAICGLKRLRVSTEAKHSSPEQSLLIHDGGECQSREKPVGSHQGGPTCTYISFVDMALFNRESSLKSYSIENFASVASNFPDFSYFKTVPILSNKNYVVTFIY
;
A
#
# COMPACT_ATOMS: atom_id res chain seq x y z
N MET A 1 35.28 -29.28 67.49
CA MET A 1 36.11 -29.46 66.29
C MET A 1 35.19 -29.90 65.14
N ALA A 2 35.28 -29.20 64.01
CA ALA A 2 34.41 -29.37 62.83
C ALA A 2 34.67 -30.69 62.07
N PRO A 3 33.75 -31.06 61.16
CA PRO A 3 34.14 -31.01 59.75
C PRO A 3 33.12 -30.25 58.87
N PRO A 4 33.53 -29.76 57.68
CA PRO A 4 32.68 -28.99 56.79
C PRO A 4 31.91 -29.91 55.83
N SER A 5 30.61 -29.66 55.65
CA SER A 5 29.82 -30.23 54.55
C SER A 5 29.75 -29.19 53.43
N GLY A 6 30.64 -29.34 52.44
CA GLY A 6 30.61 -28.56 51.22
C GLY A 6 29.60 -29.14 50.24
N HIS A 7 28.39 -28.57 50.20
CA HIS A 7 27.48 -28.76 49.07
C HIS A 7 27.59 -27.56 48.13
N LEU A 8 28.53 -27.69 47.20
CA LEU A 8 28.69 -26.77 46.07
C LEU A 8 27.57 -27.03 45.06
N PHE A 9 26.79 -25.96 44.86
CA PHE A 9 25.96 -25.64 43.70
C PHE A 9 26.26 -26.42 42.42
N LEU A 10 25.22 -27.00 41.82
CA LEU A 10 25.08 -27.18 40.36
C LEU A 10 23.61 -27.52 40.03
N LEU A 11 22.77 -26.49 39.94
CA LEU A 11 21.43 -26.55 39.32
C LEU A 11 21.15 -25.21 38.63
N MET A 12 21.79 -25.02 37.48
CA MET A 12 21.47 -24.03 36.45
C MET A 12 21.59 -24.79 35.13
N GLY A 13 20.71 -24.74 34.16
CA GLY A 13 19.44 -24.06 33.94
C GLY A 13 18.97 -24.64 32.61
N ALA A 14 17.80 -25.26 32.58
CA ALA A 14 17.27 -25.89 31.38
C ALA A 14 16.16 -25.03 30.78
N LEU A 15 16.21 -24.90 29.45
CA LEU A 15 15.19 -24.44 28.52
C LEU A 15 14.90 -22.93 28.44
N GLY A 16 15.31 -22.39 27.29
CA GLY A 16 14.84 -21.13 26.76
C GLY A 16 15.43 -20.80 25.39
N VAL A 17 15.58 -21.80 24.51
CA VAL A 17 15.79 -21.50 23.08
C VAL A 17 14.45 -20.97 22.57
N LEU A 18 14.28 -19.65 22.59
CA LEU A 18 13.22 -19.01 21.83
C LEU A 18 13.54 -19.26 20.36
N ALA A 19 12.87 -20.27 19.81
CA ALA A 19 12.74 -20.45 18.39
C ALA A 19 12.10 -19.17 17.84
N PHE A 20 12.92 -18.30 17.22
CA PHE A 20 12.44 -17.38 16.20
C PHE A 20 12.11 -18.22 14.97
N ASP A 21 11.02 -18.96 15.07
CA ASP A 21 10.48 -19.71 13.95
C ASP A 21 9.60 -18.78 13.12
N GLY A 22 9.92 -18.68 11.84
CA GLY A 22 8.96 -18.29 10.81
C GLY A 22 8.85 -16.81 10.47
N PHE A 23 9.89 -16.22 9.85
CA PHE A 23 9.68 -15.20 8.82
C PHE A 23 10.78 -15.24 7.74
N THR A 24 11.12 -16.42 7.25
CA THR A 24 11.74 -16.56 5.92
C THR A 24 10.66 -16.76 4.87
N GLY A 25 9.67 -15.86 4.86
CA GLY A 25 8.90 -15.64 3.64
C GLY A 25 9.89 -15.20 2.58
N ALA A 26 9.99 -15.95 1.48
CA ALA A 26 10.88 -15.66 0.35
C ALA A 26 10.95 -14.14 0.13
N GLN A 27 12.12 -13.55 0.37
CA GLN A 27 12.30 -12.12 0.52
C GLN A 27 12.07 -11.44 -0.83
N LYS A 28 10.81 -11.13 -1.14
CA LYS A 28 10.44 -10.36 -2.32
C LYS A 28 10.87 -8.92 -2.07
N ASN A 29 11.69 -8.39 -2.96
CA ASN A 29 12.04 -6.97 -2.96
C ASN A 29 10.75 -6.15 -2.97
N SER A 30 10.51 -5.37 -1.92
CA SER A 30 9.39 -4.43 -1.86
C SER A 30 9.83 -3.08 -2.37
N THR A 31 8.96 -2.42 -3.13
CA THR A 31 9.19 -1.05 -3.57
C THR A 31 8.71 -0.10 -2.49
N LEU A 32 9.59 0.79 -2.04
CA LEU A 32 9.28 1.88 -1.13
C LEU A 32 9.44 3.21 -1.88
N ILE A 33 8.40 4.02 -1.88
CA ILE A 33 8.45 5.38 -2.43
C ILE A 33 8.18 6.37 -1.30
N PHE A 34 8.96 7.44 -1.22
CA PHE A 34 8.66 8.52 -0.31
C PHE A 34 9.05 9.88 -0.86
N THR A 35 8.35 10.91 -0.41
CA THR A 35 8.65 12.30 -0.74
C THR A 35 9.27 13.00 0.46
N LYS A 36 10.43 13.62 0.27
CA LYS A 36 11.06 14.48 1.27
C LYS A 36 11.59 15.73 0.56
N GLU A 37 11.23 16.90 1.06
CA GLU A 37 11.72 18.21 0.55
C GLU A 37 11.54 18.35 -0.97
N ASN A 38 10.34 18.00 -1.48
CA ASN A 38 9.97 18.00 -2.91
C ASN A 38 10.75 17.01 -3.81
N THR A 39 11.55 16.12 -3.23
CA THR A 39 12.21 15.05 -3.98
C THR A 39 11.50 13.72 -3.74
N ILE A 40 11.26 12.98 -4.82
CA ILE A 40 10.73 11.61 -4.73
C ILE A 40 11.91 10.63 -4.72
N ARG A 41 11.92 9.75 -3.73
CA ARG A 41 12.86 8.63 -3.61
C ARG A 41 12.13 7.34 -3.95
N ASN A 42 12.67 6.60 -4.90
CA ASN A 42 12.23 5.25 -5.23
C ASN A 42 13.31 4.27 -4.74
N CYS A 43 12.92 3.41 -3.81
CA CYS A 43 13.80 2.51 -3.09
C CYS A 43 13.39 1.06 -3.31
N SER A 44 14.38 0.21 -3.51
CA SER A 44 14.22 -1.24 -3.41
C SER A 44 14.76 -1.70 -2.06
N CYS A 45 13.88 -2.27 -1.24
CA CYS A 45 14.20 -2.76 0.09
C CYS A 45 14.05 -4.28 0.13
N SER A 46 15.01 -4.96 0.76
CA SER A 46 14.91 -6.40 1.00
C SER A 46 13.98 -6.70 2.19
N ALA A 47 13.92 -5.83 3.20
CA ALA A 47 13.06 -5.99 4.36
C ALA A 47 12.09 -4.80 4.52
N ASP A 48 11.03 -5.02 5.30
CA ASP A 48 10.16 -3.93 5.71
C ASP A 48 10.92 -2.96 6.62
N ILE A 49 10.84 -1.68 6.28
CA ILE A 49 11.42 -0.59 7.08
C ILE A 49 10.33 0.00 7.94
N ARG A 50 10.68 0.37 9.18
CA ARG A 50 9.79 1.13 10.06
C ARG A 50 9.26 2.36 9.33
N ASP A 51 7.95 2.52 9.32
CA ASP A 51 7.28 3.62 8.62
C ASP A 51 7.87 4.98 9.02
N CYS A 52 8.05 5.85 8.02
CA CYS A 52 8.53 7.22 8.19
C CYS A 52 9.98 7.36 8.70
N ASP A 53 10.73 6.27 8.85
CA ASP A 53 12.16 6.33 9.18
C ASP A 53 13.00 6.50 7.90
N TYR A 54 13.04 7.73 7.40
CA TYR A 54 13.76 8.07 6.17
C TYR A 54 15.26 7.77 6.25
N SER A 55 15.87 7.94 7.43
CA SER A 55 17.30 7.68 7.62
C SER A 55 17.60 6.20 7.52
N LEU A 56 16.77 5.37 8.17
CA LEU A 56 16.90 3.91 8.09
C LEU A 56 16.65 3.40 6.66
N ALA A 57 15.65 3.94 5.96
CA ALA A 57 15.37 3.58 4.57
C ALA A 57 16.56 3.88 3.65
N ASN A 58 17.19 5.06 3.79
CA ASN A 58 18.36 5.42 2.97
C ASN A 58 19.60 4.55 3.28
N LEU A 59 19.69 3.99 4.49
CA LEU A 59 20.79 3.12 4.89
C LEU A 59 20.58 1.67 4.45
N MET A 60 19.35 1.16 4.57
CA MET A 60 19.03 -0.25 4.36
C MET A 60 18.53 -0.58 2.94
N CYS A 61 18.07 0.41 2.19
CA CYS A 61 17.50 0.21 0.86
C CYS A 61 18.37 0.84 -0.24
N SER A 62 18.27 0.30 -1.45
CA SER A 62 18.86 0.92 -2.62
C SER A 62 17.91 1.99 -3.17
N CYS A 63 18.16 3.25 -2.84
CA CYS A 63 17.31 4.39 -3.19
C CYS A 63 17.86 5.23 -4.34
N LYS A 64 16.98 5.67 -5.23
CA LYS A 64 17.29 6.63 -6.30
C LYS A 64 16.34 7.82 -6.24
N THR A 65 16.86 9.02 -6.49
CA THR A 65 16.00 10.20 -6.70
C THR A 65 15.41 10.12 -8.10
N VAL A 66 14.12 10.36 -8.20
CA VAL A 66 13.37 10.30 -9.45
C VAL A 66 12.55 11.57 -9.61
N LEU A 67 12.41 12.03 -10.86
CA LEU A 67 11.56 13.17 -11.17
C LEU A 67 10.08 12.76 -11.06
N PRO A 68 9.17 13.64 -10.58
CA PRO A 68 7.76 13.31 -10.43
C PRO A 68 7.11 12.67 -11.65
N LEU A 69 7.42 13.16 -12.87
CA LEU A 69 6.92 12.58 -14.12
C LEU A 69 7.54 11.22 -14.48
N ALA A 70 8.75 10.94 -13.99
CA ALA A 70 9.47 9.69 -14.30
C ALA A 70 9.01 8.51 -13.44
N VAL A 71 8.22 8.74 -12.38
CA VAL A 71 7.68 7.69 -11.48
C VAL A 71 6.30 7.21 -11.92
N GLN A 72 5.78 7.71 -13.03
CA GLN A 72 4.51 7.27 -13.60
C GLN A 72 4.69 5.86 -14.20
N HIS A 73 4.78 4.86 -13.32
CA HIS A 73 4.71 3.46 -13.68
C HIS A 73 3.25 3.13 -13.96
N THR A 74 2.97 2.48 -15.08
CA THR A 74 1.61 2.03 -15.40
C THR A 74 1.19 0.84 -14.54
N SER A 75 2.14 0.17 -13.87
CA SER A 75 1.88 -0.98 -13.01
C SER A 75 3.03 -1.26 -12.04
N TYR A 76 2.68 -1.64 -10.81
CA TYR A 76 3.51 -2.29 -9.84
C TYR A 76 3.02 -3.72 -9.64
N ARG A 77 3.91 -4.72 -9.74
CA ARG A 77 3.54 -6.15 -9.64
C ARG A 77 3.67 -6.70 -8.23
N ASP A 78 4.60 -6.16 -7.47
CA ASP A 78 4.86 -6.53 -6.08
C ASP A 78 4.26 -5.50 -5.12
N ARG A 79 4.43 -5.75 -3.82
CA ARG A 79 3.99 -4.83 -2.77
C ARG A 79 4.65 -3.46 -2.95
N LEU A 80 3.82 -2.43 -3.01
CA LEU A 80 4.23 -1.03 -3.02
C LEU A 80 3.91 -0.41 -1.66
N THR A 81 4.92 0.19 -1.03
CA THR A 81 4.76 1.02 0.17
C THR A 81 5.03 2.47 -0.21
N ILE A 82 4.14 3.39 0.19
CA ILE A 82 4.35 4.83 0.00
C ILE A 82 4.26 5.54 1.34
N TRP A 83 5.30 6.32 1.65
CA TRP A 83 5.31 7.25 2.76
C TRP A 83 5.08 8.67 2.24
N PHE A 84 4.12 9.38 2.82
CA PHE A 84 3.70 10.68 2.32
C PHE A 84 3.32 11.63 3.44
N THR A 85 3.34 12.93 3.16
CA THR A 85 2.97 14.02 4.08
C THR A 85 1.75 14.81 3.60
N ASP A 86 1.44 14.71 2.31
CA ASP A 86 0.33 15.40 1.64
C ASP A 86 -0.15 14.56 0.43
N THR A 87 -1.37 14.84 -0.06
CA THR A 87 -2.04 14.04 -1.10
C THR A 87 -1.56 14.35 -2.51
N SER A 88 -0.83 15.47 -2.72
CA SER A 88 -0.51 15.97 -4.06
C SER A 88 0.40 15.01 -4.83
N ALA A 89 1.42 14.48 -4.17
CA ALA A 89 2.33 13.50 -4.75
C ALA A 89 1.65 12.14 -4.99
N LEU A 90 0.71 11.75 -4.13
CA LEU A 90 -0.01 10.48 -4.28
C LEU A 90 -0.84 10.43 -5.55
N GLY A 91 -1.52 11.53 -5.90
CA GLY A 91 -2.31 11.62 -7.13
C GLY A 91 -1.45 11.36 -8.38
N LEU A 92 -0.23 11.91 -8.43
CA LEU A 92 0.70 11.70 -9.55
C LEU A 92 1.23 10.26 -9.63
N LEU A 93 1.41 9.62 -8.47
CA LEU A 93 2.01 8.28 -8.36
C LEU A 93 1.01 7.14 -8.55
N LEU A 94 -0.24 7.34 -8.13
CA LEU A 94 -1.20 6.26 -7.95
C LEU A 94 -2.45 6.37 -8.82
N ASN A 95 -2.84 7.56 -9.28
CA ASN A 95 -4.08 7.68 -10.04
C ASN A 95 -4.02 6.83 -11.31
N PHE A 96 -4.97 5.92 -11.41
CA PHE A 96 -5.10 4.91 -12.48
C PHE A 96 -3.88 4.01 -12.65
N THR A 97 -3.07 3.86 -11.61
CA THR A 97 -1.91 2.96 -11.60
C THR A 97 -2.31 1.59 -11.09
N LEU A 98 -1.88 0.53 -11.79
CA LEU A 98 -2.17 -0.86 -11.39
C LEU A 98 -1.29 -1.28 -10.20
N VAL A 99 -1.88 -1.40 -9.01
CA VAL A 99 -1.19 -1.75 -7.75
C VAL A 99 -2.00 -2.80 -6.97
N PRO A 100 -1.64 -4.09 -7.03
CA PRO A 100 -2.38 -5.14 -6.33
C PRO A 100 -2.28 -5.10 -4.80
N ASP A 101 -1.12 -4.75 -4.26
CA ASP A 101 -0.86 -4.69 -2.82
C ASP A 101 -0.19 -3.35 -2.48
N LEU A 102 -0.94 -2.49 -1.81
CA LEU A 102 -0.52 -1.13 -1.47
C LEU A 102 -0.51 -0.94 0.04
N LYS A 103 0.57 -0.36 0.55
CA LYS A 103 0.65 0.22 1.88
C LYS A 103 0.85 1.74 1.77
N LEU A 104 0.01 2.50 2.45
CA LEU A 104 0.11 3.95 2.56
C LEU A 104 0.39 4.34 4.01
N SER A 105 1.48 5.06 4.25
CA SER A 105 1.82 5.56 5.59
C SER A 105 1.90 7.08 5.60
N LEU A 106 1.04 7.71 6.40
CA LEU A 106 1.07 9.16 6.61
C LEU A 106 2.15 9.50 7.64
N CYS A 107 3.14 10.28 7.20
CA CYS A 107 4.35 10.65 7.94
C CYS A 107 4.35 12.10 8.44
N GLY A 108 3.21 12.55 8.96
CA GLY A 108 3.05 13.89 9.51
C GLY A 108 1.70 14.07 10.20
N THR A 109 1.52 15.21 10.86
CA THR A 109 0.32 15.55 11.65
C THR A 109 -0.73 16.32 10.86
N ASN A 110 -0.53 16.51 9.55
CA ASN A 110 -1.41 17.32 8.72
C ASN A 110 -2.76 16.64 8.55
N THR A 111 -3.84 17.40 8.66
CA THR A 111 -5.16 16.92 8.28
C THR A 111 -5.26 16.87 6.76
N LEU A 112 -5.58 15.70 6.22
CA LEU A 112 -5.75 15.50 4.79
C LEU A 112 -7.12 16.00 4.32
N PRO A 113 -7.22 16.52 3.08
CA PRO A 113 -8.50 16.92 2.51
C PRO A 113 -9.39 15.70 2.20
N THR A 114 -10.69 15.94 2.05
CA THR A 114 -11.64 14.92 1.56
C THR A 114 -11.52 14.80 0.04
N GLU A 115 -10.47 14.10 -0.39
CA GLU A 115 -10.15 13.81 -1.79
C GLU A 115 -10.06 12.29 -2.01
N TYR A 116 -10.27 11.83 -3.24
CA TYR A 116 -10.19 10.42 -3.57
C TYR A 116 -8.95 10.11 -4.42
N LEU A 117 -8.24 9.04 -4.07
CA LEU A 117 -7.26 8.42 -4.97
C LEU A 117 -7.91 7.28 -5.73
N ALA A 118 -7.70 7.25 -7.04
CA ALA A 118 -8.24 6.19 -7.91
C ALA A 118 -7.15 5.18 -8.24
N ILE A 119 -7.20 3.97 -7.70
CA ILE A 119 -6.16 2.95 -7.87
C ILE A 119 -6.71 1.77 -8.66
N CYS A 120 -5.90 1.23 -9.57
CA CYS A 120 -6.28 0.10 -10.39
C CYS A 120 -5.87 -1.24 -9.79
N GLY A 121 -6.76 -2.22 -9.82
CA GLY A 121 -6.48 -3.62 -9.49
C GLY A 121 -6.08 -3.88 -8.04
N LEU A 122 -6.44 -2.99 -7.11
CA LEU A 122 -6.12 -3.10 -5.70
C LEU A 122 -6.81 -4.32 -5.07
N LYS A 123 -6.02 -5.23 -4.50
CA LYS A 123 -6.49 -6.42 -3.78
C LYS A 123 -6.37 -6.25 -2.28
N ARG A 124 -5.30 -5.61 -1.83
CA ARG A 124 -5.02 -5.34 -0.42
C ARG A 124 -4.58 -3.90 -0.24
N LEU A 125 -5.22 -3.20 0.70
CA LEU A 125 -4.80 -1.89 1.18
C LEU A 125 -4.36 -2.01 2.63
N ARG A 126 -3.19 -1.48 2.94
CA ARG A 126 -2.72 -1.21 4.30
C ARG A 126 -2.59 0.28 4.51
N VAL A 127 -3.01 0.75 5.67
CA VAL A 127 -2.87 2.16 6.06
C VAL A 127 -2.25 2.27 7.44
N SER A 128 -1.39 3.26 7.60
CA SER A 128 -0.67 3.55 8.83
C SER A 128 -0.55 5.07 9.00
N THR A 129 -0.57 5.54 10.24
CA THR A 129 -0.37 6.96 10.58
C THR A 129 0.67 7.06 11.68
N GLU A 130 1.85 7.60 11.37
CA GLU A 130 2.95 7.70 12.34
C GLU A 130 2.67 8.75 13.40
N ALA A 131 2.11 9.89 13.00
CA ALA A 131 1.83 11.02 13.89
C ALA A 131 0.91 10.69 15.08
N LYS A 132 0.13 9.61 14.99
CA LYS A 132 -0.77 9.21 16.08
C LYS A 132 -0.14 8.26 17.09
N HIS A 133 1.10 7.79 16.90
CA HIS A 133 1.94 6.96 17.80
C HIS A 133 1.26 5.73 18.48
N SER A 134 -0.02 5.44 18.19
CA SER A 134 -0.88 4.53 18.95
C SER A 134 -1.94 3.84 18.09
N SER A 135 -2.16 4.26 16.85
CA SER A 135 -3.05 3.55 15.93
C SER A 135 -2.29 2.39 15.24
N PRO A 136 -2.72 1.13 15.42
CA PRO A 136 -2.11 0.02 14.71
C PRO A 136 -2.33 0.15 13.19
N GLU A 137 -1.42 -0.43 12.41
CA GLU A 137 -1.62 -0.60 10.97
C GLU A 137 -2.96 -1.31 10.72
N GLN A 138 -3.78 -0.76 9.84
CA GLN A 138 -5.03 -1.39 9.43
C GLN A 138 -4.84 -2.01 8.05
N SER A 139 -5.38 -3.22 7.86
CA SER A 139 -5.33 -3.94 6.58
C SER A 139 -6.75 -4.27 6.13
N LEU A 140 -7.04 -3.93 4.88
CA LEU A 140 -8.28 -4.27 4.20
C LEU A 140 -7.97 -5.18 3.00
N LEU A 141 -8.59 -6.35 2.97
CA LEU A 141 -8.58 -7.24 1.80
C LEU A 141 -9.87 -7.01 1.00
N ILE A 142 -9.73 -6.56 -0.24
CA ILE A 142 -10.85 -6.18 -1.11
C ILE A 142 -11.30 -7.38 -1.96
N HIS A 143 -10.33 -8.13 -2.48
CA HIS A 143 -10.56 -9.31 -3.31
C HIS A 143 -9.60 -10.42 -2.91
N ASP A 144 -10.15 -11.58 -2.55
CA ASP A 144 -9.40 -12.80 -2.26
C ASP A 144 -9.54 -13.75 -3.46
N GLY A 145 -8.42 -14.13 -4.08
CA GLY A 145 -8.43 -15.28 -5.00
C GLY A 145 -8.96 -15.13 -6.43
N GLY A 146 -9.11 -13.91 -6.98
CA GLY A 146 -9.31 -13.71 -8.42
C GLY A 146 -8.01 -13.33 -9.12
N GLU A 147 -7.57 -14.13 -10.08
CA GLU A 147 -6.46 -13.75 -10.96
C GLU A 147 -6.89 -12.48 -11.70
N CYS A 148 -6.18 -11.36 -11.49
CA CYS A 148 -6.31 -10.19 -12.33
C CYS A 148 -5.59 -10.54 -13.64
N GLN A 149 -6.02 -11.62 -14.31
CA GLN A 149 -5.56 -11.94 -15.63
C GLN A 149 -6.06 -10.78 -16.47
N SER A 150 -5.13 -10.00 -17.00
CA SER A 150 -5.33 -9.35 -18.28
C SER A 150 -5.61 -10.48 -19.29
N ARG A 151 -6.84 -10.99 -19.33
CA ARG A 151 -7.25 -11.87 -20.41
C ARG A 151 -7.28 -11.01 -21.66
N GLU A 152 -6.54 -11.51 -22.64
CA GLU A 152 -6.44 -11.07 -24.02
C GLU A 152 -5.68 -9.77 -24.27
N LYS A 153 -4.48 -9.96 -24.82
CA LYS A 153 -3.81 -9.02 -25.71
C LYS A 153 -4.76 -8.81 -26.91
N PRO A 154 -5.36 -7.64 -27.13
CA PRO A 154 -6.07 -7.39 -28.38
C PRO A 154 -5.00 -7.29 -29.47
N VAL A 155 -5.08 -8.17 -30.45
CA VAL A 155 -4.35 -8.00 -31.70
C VAL A 155 -4.92 -6.76 -32.37
N GLY A 156 -4.11 -5.70 -32.42
CA GLY A 156 -4.36 -4.51 -33.22
C GLY A 156 -5.25 -3.45 -32.57
N SER A 157 -4.63 -2.44 -31.94
CA SER A 157 -4.79 -1.02 -32.30
C SER A 157 -4.16 -0.12 -31.23
N HIS A 158 -3.41 0.86 -31.73
CA HIS A 158 -2.93 2.13 -31.15
C HIS A 158 -3.02 2.37 -29.63
N GLN A 159 -1.85 2.60 -29.00
CA GLN A 159 -1.63 3.31 -27.73
C GLN A 159 -2.73 3.16 -26.65
N GLY A 160 -2.70 2.08 -25.87
CA GLY A 160 -3.58 1.93 -24.71
C GLY A 160 -2.86 1.23 -23.55
N GLY A 161 -2.80 1.88 -22.40
CA GLY A 161 -2.26 1.30 -21.15
C GLY A 161 -3.07 0.09 -20.66
N PRO A 162 -2.63 -0.60 -19.59
CA PRO A 162 -3.33 -1.77 -19.05
C PRO A 162 -4.80 -1.46 -18.74
N THR A 163 -5.71 -2.32 -19.20
CA THR A 163 -7.16 -2.14 -18.98
C THR A 163 -7.51 -2.37 -17.52
N CYS A 164 -7.92 -1.31 -16.83
CA CYS A 164 -8.25 -1.32 -15.41
C CYS A 164 -9.71 -1.73 -15.18
N THR A 165 -9.96 -3.03 -14.95
CA THR A 165 -11.32 -3.56 -14.71
C THR A 165 -11.83 -3.33 -13.28
N TYR A 166 -10.91 -3.30 -12.32
CA TYR A 166 -11.18 -3.05 -10.90
C TYR A 166 -10.59 -1.70 -10.52
N ILE A 167 -11.43 -0.78 -10.06
CA ILE A 167 -11.02 0.57 -9.64
C ILE A 167 -11.39 0.74 -8.18
N SER A 168 -10.43 1.15 -7.36
CA SER A 168 -10.66 1.49 -5.96
C SER A 168 -10.50 2.98 -5.74
N PHE A 169 -11.54 3.63 -5.21
CA PHE A 169 -11.50 5.01 -4.73
C PHE A 169 -11.24 5.02 -3.23
N VAL A 170 -10.09 5.56 -2.84
CA VAL A 170 -9.67 5.66 -1.44
C VAL A 170 -9.90 7.09 -0.95
N ASP A 171 -10.74 7.28 0.06
CA ASP A 171 -10.95 8.59 0.70
C ASP A 171 -9.73 8.98 1.55
N MET A 172 -9.04 10.06 1.19
CA MET A 172 -7.86 10.52 1.92
C MET A 172 -8.18 11.02 3.33
N ALA A 173 -9.42 11.39 3.61
CA ALA A 173 -9.83 11.76 4.95
C ALA A 173 -9.84 10.57 5.93
N LEU A 174 -9.68 9.32 5.45
CA LEU A 174 -9.57 8.14 6.33
C LEU A 174 -8.38 8.25 7.30
N PHE A 175 -7.28 8.89 6.89
CA PHE A 175 -6.09 9.04 7.75
C PHE A 175 -6.28 10.05 8.89
N ASN A 176 -7.30 10.91 8.78
CA ASN A 176 -7.65 11.85 9.84
C ASN A 176 -8.41 11.17 10.98
N ARG A 177 -9.08 10.06 10.69
CA ARG A 177 -10.02 9.39 11.59
C ARG A 177 -9.32 8.30 12.40
N GLU A 178 -9.99 7.79 13.43
CA GLU A 178 -9.58 6.60 14.18
C GLU A 178 -10.49 5.39 13.89
N SER A 179 -11.42 5.57 12.95
CA SER A 179 -12.32 4.52 12.51
C SER A 179 -11.57 3.39 11.81
N SER A 180 -12.12 2.19 11.90
CA SER A 180 -11.67 1.05 11.10
C SER A 180 -11.98 1.29 9.62
N LEU A 181 -11.05 0.87 8.75
CA LEU A 181 -11.23 0.84 7.29
C LEU A 181 -12.51 0.08 6.92
N LYS A 182 -13.32 0.70 6.07
CA LYS A 182 -14.51 0.08 5.48
C LYS A 182 -14.44 0.18 3.97
N SER A 183 -15.12 -0.76 3.31
CA SER A 183 -15.30 -0.69 1.88
C SER A 183 -16.62 -1.27 1.43
N TYR A 184 -17.12 -0.77 0.31
CA TYR A 184 -18.19 -1.41 -0.45
C TYR A 184 -17.83 -1.41 -1.94
N SER A 185 -18.29 -2.42 -2.65
CA SER A 185 -18.03 -2.60 -4.08
C SER A 185 -19.33 -2.60 -4.86
N ILE A 186 -19.31 -1.96 -6.03
CA ILE A 186 -20.39 -1.93 -7.00
C ILE A 186 -19.91 -2.67 -8.24
N GLU A 187 -20.59 -3.76 -8.58
CA GLU A 187 -20.37 -4.47 -9.85
C GLU A 187 -21.16 -3.83 -10.99
N ASN A 188 -20.70 -4.03 -12.23
CA ASN A 188 -21.32 -3.49 -13.44
C ASN A 188 -21.55 -1.96 -13.35
N PHE A 189 -20.51 -1.24 -12.92
CA PHE A 189 -20.60 0.20 -12.66
C PHE A 189 -21.02 1.01 -13.90
N ALA A 190 -20.69 0.55 -15.11
CA ALA A 190 -21.10 1.21 -16.36
C ALA A 190 -22.62 1.43 -16.44
N SER A 191 -23.43 0.53 -15.85
CA SER A 191 -24.89 0.65 -15.79
C SER A 191 -25.40 1.61 -14.70
N VAL A 192 -24.57 1.92 -13.70
CA VAL A 192 -24.92 2.70 -12.50
C VAL A 192 -24.28 4.09 -12.51
N ALA A 193 -23.29 4.33 -13.38
CA ALA A 193 -22.56 5.59 -13.47
C ALA A 193 -23.47 6.82 -13.66
N SER A 194 -24.59 6.66 -14.38
CA SER A 194 -25.60 7.73 -14.55
C SER A 194 -26.28 8.15 -13.24
N ASN A 195 -26.23 7.31 -12.21
CA ASN A 195 -26.81 7.60 -10.89
C ASN A 195 -25.87 8.44 -10.01
N PHE A 196 -24.63 8.71 -10.46
CA PHE A 196 -23.63 9.50 -9.73
C PHE A 196 -23.07 10.67 -10.57
N PRO A 197 -23.92 11.60 -11.04
CA PRO A 197 -23.53 12.67 -11.97
C PRO A 197 -22.48 13.65 -11.42
N ASP A 198 -22.41 13.80 -10.09
CA ASP A 198 -21.56 14.78 -9.41
C ASP A 198 -20.17 14.25 -9.04
N PHE A 199 -19.92 12.94 -9.20
CA PHE A 199 -18.63 12.36 -8.86
C PHE A 199 -17.66 12.52 -10.04
N SER A 200 -16.99 13.68 -10.06
CA SER A 200 -16.10 14.14 -11.14
C SER A 200 -15.00 13.16 -11.53
N TYR A 201 -14.56 12.30 -10.61
CA TYR A 201 -13.59 11.24 -10.87
C TYR A 201 -14.07 10.21 -11.91
N PHE A 202 -15.38 10.04 -12.10
CA PHE A 202 -15.89 9.15 -13.17
C PHE A 202 -15.76 9.74 -14.57
N LYS A 203 -15.56 11.06 -14.68
CA LYS A 203 -15.30 11.72 -15.96
C LYS A 203 -13.86 11.51 -16.44
N THR A 204 -12.94 11.18 -15.53
CA THR A 204 -11.52 10.94 -15.83
C THR A 204 -11.19 9.47 -16.03
N VAL A 205 -12.02 8.55 -15.50
CA VAL A 205 -11.97 7.15 -15.89
C VAL A 205 -12.32 7.10 -17.38
N PRO A 206 -11.46 6.58 -18.27
CA PRO A 206 -11.88 6.26 -19.62
C PRO A 206 -12.91 5.15 -19.50
N ILE A 207 -14.20 5.52 -19.46
CA ILE A 207 -15.33 4.60 -19.53
C ILE A 207 -15.27 3.99 -20.93
N LEU A 208 -14.40 2.99 -21.11
CA LEU A 208 -14.32 2.20 -22.32
C LEU A 208 -15.60 1.35 -22.32
N SER A 209 -16.56 1.84 -23.09
CA SER A 209 -17.77 1.18 -23.56
C SER A 209 -17.85 -0.34 -23.29
N ASN A 210 -18.94 -0.76 -22.65
CA ASN A 210 -19.43 -2.14 -22.54
C ASN A 210 -18.61 -3.16 -21.72
N LYS A 211 -17.71 -2.74 -20.83
CA LYS A 211 -17.05 -3.66 -19.88
C LYS A 211 -17.67 -3.61 -18.47
N ASN A 212 -17.80 -4.77 -17.83
CA ASN A 212 -18.18 -4.89 -16.42
C ASN A 212 -17.03 -4.39 -15.54
N TYR A 213 -17.08 -3.13 -15.15
CA TYR A 213 -16.18 -2.57 -14.13
C TYR A 213 -16.71 -2.89 -12.73
N VAL A 214 -15.77 -3.18 -11.82
CA VAL A 214 -16.05 -3.21 -10.38
C VAL A 214 -15.41 -1.98 -9.76
N VAL A 215 -16.23 -1.17 -9.09
CA VAL A 215 -15.77 0.02 -8.38
C VAL A 215 -15.89 -0.22 -6.88
N THR A 216 -14.78 -0.09 -6.17
CA THR A 216 -14.73 -0.19 -4.71
C THR A 216 -14.50 1.19 -4.12
N PHE A 217 -15.29 1.58 -3.13
CA PHE A 217 -15.03 2.78 -2.33
C PHE A 217 -14.49 2.36 -0.97
N ILE A 218 -13.46 3.05 -0.50
CA ILE A 218 -12.74 2.75 0.74
C ILE A 218 -12.68 4.03 1.59
N TYR A 219 -13.07 3.96 2.86
CA TYR A 219 -13.23 5.11 3.76
C TYR A 219 -13.08 4.75 5.25
#